data_AF-A0A835LBE0-F1
#
_entry.id   AF-A0A835LBE0-F1
#
_cell.length_a   1.000
_cell.length_b   1.000
_cell.length_c   1.000
_cell.angle_alpha   90.00
_cell.angle_beta   90.00
_cell.angle_gamma   90.00
#
_symmetry.space_group_name_H-M   'P 1'
#
loop_
_entity.id
_entity.type
_entity.pdbx_description
1 polymer ?
#
loop_
_entity_poly.entity_id
_entity_poly.type
_entity_poly.pdbx_seq_one_letter_code
_entity_poly.pdbx_strand_id
1 'polypeptide(L)'
;MILFQTLYTFFLSLIYVQMLIELQQLKISHVGLFHINVITILTVLWLLKNVLYIMLFSTSCEHFYMSVTEANNTCYKLLKRFQNTVAVKSLCKNVLRSHRATFHKMTACSIFTVDADLAHGFTSLEVEYIIVLLQFAFTRLKYEVGN
;
A
#
# COMPACT_ATOMS: atom_id res chain seq x y z
N MET A 1 10.82 -8.78 -0.03
CA MET A 1 9.61 -9.40 0.56
C MET A 1 8.39 -8.49 0.43
N ILE A 2 8.40 -7.27 0.99
CA ILE A 2 7.27 -6.33 0.90
C ILE A 2 6.93 -5.98 -0.56
N LEU A 3 7.91 -5.59 -1.37
CA LEU A 3 7.68 -5.29 -2.81
C LEU A 3 7.02 -6.47 -3.55
N PHE A 4 7.54 -7.68 -3.33
CA PHE A 4 7.02 -8.89 -3.94
C PHE A 4 5.58 -9.16 -3.50
N GLN A 5 5.28 -8.99 -2.22
CA GLN A 5 3.92 -9.11 -1.69
C GLN A 5 2.99 -8.07 -2.30
N THR A 6 3.43 -6.81 -2.41
CA THR A 6 2.66 -5.72 -3.01
C THR A 6 2.38 -5.99 -4.49
N LEU A 7 3.40 -6.37 -5.27
CA LEU A 7 3.24 -6.73 -6.68
C LEU A 7 2.33 -7.95 -6.85
N TYR A 8 2.55 -9.00 -6.06
CA TYR A 8 1.70 -10.19 -6.10
C TYR A 8 0.23 -9.85 -5.82
N THR A 9 -0.01 -9.01 -4.80
CA THR A 9 -1.36 -8.56 -4.44
C THR A 9 -1.98 -7.74 -5.57
N PHE A 10 -1.20 -6.88 -6.24
CA PHE A 10 -1.62 -6.09 -7.39
C PHE A 10 -2.00 -6.95 -8.60
N PHE A 11 -1.14 -7.88 -9.02
CA PHE A 11 -1.47 -8.75 -10.15
C PHE A 11 -2.68 -9.63 -9.84
N LEU A 12 -2.77 -10.15 -8.62
CA LEU A 12 -3.89 -10.95 -8.18
C LEU A 12 -5.19 -10.13 -8.17
N SER A 13 -5.16 -8.88 -7.70
CA SER A 13 -6.33 -8.00 -7.72
C SER A 13 -6.83 -7.72 -9.13
N LEU A 14 -5.91 -7.40 -10.06
CA LEU A 14 -6.27 -7.18 -11.46
C LEU A 14 -6.83 -8.43 -12.14
N ILE A 15 -6.25 -9.61 -11.88
CA ILE A 15 -6.77 -10.88 -12.39
C ILE A 15 -8.19 -11.13 -11.86
N TYR A 16 -8.45 -10.87 -10.58
CA TYR A 16 -9.80 -11.01 -10.01
C TYR A 16 -10.80 -10.05 -10.64
N VAL A 17 -10.41 -8.80 -10.87
CA VAL A 17 -11.27 -7.80 -11.54
C VAL A 17 -11.55 -8.23 -12.99
N GLN A 18 -10.54 -8.69 -13.73
CA GLN A 18 -10.73 -9.19 -15.09
C GLN A 18 -11.66 -10.42 -15.12
N MET A 19 -11.44 -11.39 -14.23
CA MET A 19 -12.30 -12.57 -14.10
C MET A 19 -13.74 -12.19 -13.77
N LEU A 20 -13.94 -11.17 -12.94
CA LEU A 20 -15.26 -10.66 -12.59
C LEU A 20 -15.96 -10.03 -13.80
N ILE A 21 -15.24 -9.23 -14.59
CA ILE A 21 -15.76 -8.61 -15.82
C ILE A 21 -16.20 -9.70 -16.80
N GLU A 22 -15.34 -10.68 -17.08
CA GLU A 22 -15.64 -11.80 -17.99
C GLU A 22 -16.82 -12.63 -17.47
N LEU A 23 -16.91 -12.90 -16.16
CA LEU A 23 -18.02 -13.63 -15.55
C LEU A 23 -19.35 -12.87 -15.67
N GLN A 24 -19.33 -11.53 -15.55
CA GLN A 24 -20.52 -10.70 -15.75
C GLN A 24 -20.96 -10.68 -17.22
N GLN A 25 -20.03 -10.72 -18.16
CA GLN A 25 -20.35 -10.87 -19.59
C GLN A 25 -20.93 -12.27 -19.87
N LEU A 26 -20.34 -13.33 -19.29
CA LEU A 26 -20.82 -14.70 -19.41
C LEU A 26 -22.18 -14.95 -18.73
N LYS A 27 -22.55 -14.10 -17.76
CA LYS A 27 -23.87 -14.07 -17.09
C LYS A 27 -25.01 -13.82 -18.08
N ILE A 28 -24.74 -13.17 -19.20
CA ILE A 28 -25.69 -13.05 -20.32
C ILE A 28 -26.01 -14.43 -20.91
N SER A 29 -25.10 -15.41 -20.80
CA SER A 29 -25.25 -16.71 -21.47
C SER A 29 -25.74 -17.87 -20.59
N HIS A 30 -25.26 -18.13 -19.36
CA HIS A 30 -25.62 -19.43 -18.72
C HIS A 30 -25.53 -19.60 -17.17
N VAL A 31 -25.16 -18.59 -16.36
CA VAL A 31 -24.89 -18.76 -14.91
C VAL A 31 -25.88 -17.98 -14.02
N GLY A 32 -26.36 -18.60 -12.93
CA GLY A 32 -27.38 -18.03 -12.03
C GLY A 32 -27.01 -16.70 -11.36
N LEU A 33 -27.99 -15.78 -11.30
CA LEU A 33 -27.78 -14.37 -10.92
C LEU A 33 -27.17 -14.17 -9.51
N PHE A 34 -27.56 -15.04 -8.58
CA PHE A 34 -27.20 -15.00 -7.16
C PHE A 34 -25.71 -15.29 -6.92
N HIS A 35 -25.17 -16.35 -7.54
CA HIS A 35 -23.76 -16.74 -7.35
C HIS A 35 -22.79 -15.63 -7.76
N ILE A 36 -23.10 -14.94 -8.85
CA ILE A 36 -22.24 -13.88 -9.35
C ILE A 36 -22.28 -12.66 -8.44
N ASN A 37 -23.43 -12.31 -7.86
CA ASN A 37 -23.49 -11.19 -6.91
C ASN A 37 -22.65 -11.48 -5.66
N VAL A 38 -22.69 -12.73 -5.16
CA VAL A 38 -21.85 -13.14 -4.02
C VAL A 38 -20.36 -13.04 -4.37
N ILE A 39 -19.96 -13.55 -5.55
CA ILE A 39 -18.57 -13.47 -6.02
C ILE A 39 -18.12 -12.01 -6.16
N THR A 40 -18.94 -11.14 -6.75
CA THR A 40 -18.66 -9.70 -6.85
C THR A 40 -18.39 -9.08 -5.48
N ILE A 41 -19.27 -9.32 -4.50
CA ILE A 41 -19.14 -8.77 -3.15
C ILE A 41 -17.85 -9.28 -2.48
N LEU A 42 -17.58 -10.58 -2.59
CA LEU A 42 -16.35 -11.19 -2.04
C LEU A 42 -15.09 -10.58 -2.66
N THR A 43 -15.08 -10.36 -3.99
CA THR A 43 -13.95 -9.72 -4.68
C THR A 43 -13.76 -8.29 -4.20
N VAL A 44 -14.82 -7.48 -4.12
CA VAL A 44 -14.73 -6.09 -3.63
C VAL A 44 -14.22 -6.03 -2.19
N LEU A 45 -14.72 -6.90 -1.32
CA LEU A 45 -14.24 -7.00 0.07
C LEU A 45 -12.77 -7.40 0.14
N TRP A 46 -12.33 -8.31 -0.74
CA TRP A 46 -10.93 -8.73 -0.81
C TRP A 46 -10.01 -7.59 -1.26
N LEU A 47 -10.41 -6.83 -2.29
CA LEU A 47 -9.71 -5.64 -2.75
C LEU A 47 -9.59 -4.59 -1.65
N LEU A 48 -10.72 -4.27 -1.00
CA LEU A 48 -10.75 -3.30 0.07
C LEU A 48 -9.84 -3.72 1.24
N LYS A 49 -9.87 -5.00 1.62
CA LYS A 49 -8.98 -5.55 2.63
C LYS A 49 -7.50 -5.32 2.26
N ASN A 50 -7.08 -5.61 1.03
CA ASN A 50 -5.69 -5.47 0.61
C ASN A 50 -5.23 -4.01 0.64
N VAL A 51 -6.06 -3.10 0.15
CA VAL A 51 -5.83 -1.66 0.17
C VAL A 51 -5.71 -1.15 1.62
N LEU A 52 -6.60 -1.60 2.52
CA LEU A 52 -6.53 -1.27 3.94
C LEU A 52 -5.24 -1.78 4.60
N TYR A 53 -4.79 -3.00 4.28
CA TYR A 53 -3.53 -3.54 4.81
C TYR A 53 -2.33 -2.67 4.40
N ILE A 54 -2.26 -2.28 3.13
CA ILE A 54 -1.16 -1.44 2.62
C ILE A 54 -1.21 -0.05 3.25
N MET A 55 -2.39 0.55 3.38
CA MET A 55 -2.57 1.83 4.05
C MET A 55 -2.16 1.79 5.53
N LEU A 56 -2.65 0.81 6.29
CA LEU A 56 -2.32 0.67 7.71
C LEU A 56 -0.84 0.43 7.94
N PHE A 57 -0.23 -0.43 7.13
CA PHE A 57 1.20 -0.72 7.20
C PHE A 57 2.03 0.54 6.90
N SER A 58 1.72 1.24 5.80
CA SER A 58 2.44 2.44 5.39
C SER A 58 2.29 3.59 6.40
N THR A 59 1.08 3.77 6.95
CA THR A 59 0.81 4.75 8.01
C THR A 59 1.58 4.41 9.29
N SER A 60 1.65 3.13 9.66
CA SER A 60 2.43 2.69 10.83
C SER A 60 3.93 2.96 10.64
N CYS A 61 4.46 2.73 9.44
CA CYS A 61 5.83 3.07 9.09
C CYS A 61 6.08 4.58 9.18
N GLU A 62 5.17 5.40 8.66
CA GLU A 62 5.30 6.87 8.73
C GLU A 62 5.31 7.37 10.18
N HIS A 63 4.37 6.89 11.01
CA HIS A 63 4.33 7.24 12.43
C HIS A 63 5.60 6.80 13.17
N PHE A 64 6.13 5.62 12.84
CA PHE A 64 7.41 5.15 13.37
C PHE A 64 8.56 6.08 12.96
N TYR A 65 8.63 6.50 11.70
CA TYR A 65 9.68 7.43 11.24
C TYR A 65 9.58 8.81 11.92
N MET A 66 8.36 9.32 12.11
CA MET A 66 8.12 10.56 12.85
C MET A 66 8.60 10.44 14.29
N SER A 67 8.23 9.36 14.98
CA SER A 67 8.63 9.10 16.37
C SER A 67 10.15 8.98 16.53
N VAL A 68 10.82 8.28 15.60
CA VAL A 68 12.29 8.16 15.59
C VAL A 68 12.95 9.53 15.35
N THR A 69 12.42 10.31 14.40
CA THR A 69 12.92 11.66 14.09
C THR A 69 12.75 12.60 15.29
N GLU A 70 11.61 12.53 15.97
CA GLU A 70 11.32 13.30 17.18
C GLU A 70 12.25 12.93 18.34
N ALA A 71 12.49 11.64 18.57
CA ALA A 71 13.43 11.16 19.57
C ALA A 71 14.85 11.69 19.29
N ASN A 72 15.27 11.70 18.02
CA ASN A 72 16.56 12.24 17.60
C ASN A 72 16.65 13.76 17.84
N ASN A 73 15.63 14.51 17.45
CA ASN A 73 15.53 15.96 17.69
C ASN A 73 15.54 16.31 19.18
N THR A 74 14.87 15.49 19.99
CA THR A 74 14.84 15.62 21.44
C THR A 74 16.22 15.39 22.04
N CYS A 75 16.95 14.36 21.58
CA CYS A 75 18.34 14.11 21.98
C CYS A 75 19.27 15.27 21.62
N TYR A 76 19.11 15.90 20.44
CA TYR A 76 19.86 17.12 20.08
C TYR A 76 19.57 18.28 21.03
N LYS A 77 18.29 18.53 21.36
CA LYS A 77 17.89 19.59 22.30
C LYS A 77 18.44 19.35 23.70
N LEU A 78 18.35 18.12 24.20
CA LEU A 78 18.90 17.70 25.50
C LEU A 78 20.42 17.84 25.55
N LEU A 79 21.13 17.44 24.48
CA LEU A 79 22.58 17.60 24.38
C LEU A 79 23.01 19.07 24.43
N LYS A 80 22.24 19.97 23.81
CA LYS A 80 22.49 21.41 23.85
C LYS A 80 22.20 22.01 25.23
N ARG A 81 21.15 21.54 25.91
CA ARG A 81 20.70 22.07 27.21
C ARG A 81 21.51 21.55 28.40
N PHE A 82 21.88 20.27 28.41
CA PHE A 82 22.53 19.61 29.54
C PHE A 82 23.98 19.23 29.23
N GLN A 83 24.79 20.22 28.87
CA GLN A 83 26.20 19.99 28.53
C GLN A 83 27.03 19.46 29.71
N ASN A 84 26.60 19.76 30.93
CA ASN A 84 27.33 19.42 32.16
C ASN A 84 26.96 18.05 32.75
N THR A 85 25.89 17.41 32.29
CA THR A 85 25.45 16.11 32.81
C THR A 85 26.00 14.97 31.94
N VAL A 86 27.06 14.31 32.43
CA VAL A 86 27.78 13.25 31.69
C VAL A 86 26.85 12.10 31.28
N ALA A 87 25.92 11.68 32.15
CA ALA A 87 24.98 10.60 31.87
C ALA A 87 24.03 10.93 30.70
N VAL A 88 23.41 12.13 30.72
CA VAL A 88 22.50 12.61 29.66
C VAL A 88 23.25 12.75 28.33
N LYS A 89 24.47 13.28 28.38
CA LYS A 89 25.35 13.45 27.22
C LYS A 89 25.72 12.11 26.57
N SER A 90 26.08 11.11 27.39
CA SER A 90 26.42 9.77 26.92
C SER A 90 25.22 9.09 26.25
N LEU A 91 24.06 9.13 26.92
CA LEU A 91 22.83 8.52 26.41
C LEU A 91 22.39 9.15 25.09
N CYS A 92 22.30 10.49 25.02
CA CYS A 92 21.90 11.19 23.80
C CYS A 92 22.87 10.88 22.64
N LYS A 93 24.20 10.90 22.89
CA LYS A 93 25.20 10.55 21.86
C LYS A 93 25.05 9.13 21.35
N ASN A 94 24.75 8.17 22.22
CA ASN A 94 24.54 6.77 21.82
C ASN A 94 23.29 6.61 20.97
N VAL A 95 22.19 7.29 21.32
CA VAL A 95 20.95 7.30 20.53
C VAL A 95 21.20 7.94 19.15
N LEU A 96 21.85 9.10 19.11
CA LEU A 96 22.26 9.79 17.88
C LEU A 96 23.15 8.91 16.99
N ARG A 97 24.12 8.23 17.59
CA ARG A 97 25.02 7.32 16.88
C ARG A 97 24.26 6.11 16.33
N SER A 98 23.38 5.52 17.13
CA SER A 98 22.53 4.39 16.73
C SER A 98 21.61 4.78 15.57
N HIS A 99 20.94 5.93 15.66
CA HIS A 99 20.14 6.47 14.57
C HIS A 99 20.99 6.63 13.30
N ARG A 100 22.16 7.26 13.38
CA ARG A 100 23.01 7.46 12.20
C ARG A 100 23.54 6.16 11.58
N ALA A 101 23.85 5.16 12.40
CA ALA A 101 24.46 3.90 11.94
C ALA A 101 23.44 2.88 11.47
N THR A 102 22.25 2.86 12.08
CA THR A 102 21.31 1.74 11.95
C THR A 102 19.97 2.18 11.35
N PHE A 103 19.56 3.44 11.54
CA PHE A 103 18.26 3.89 11.04
C PHE A 103 18.38 4.31 9.57
N HIS A 104 17.68 3.57 8.73
CA HIS A 104 17.28 4.02 7.41
C HIS A 104 15.76 3.79 7.29
N LYS A 105 15.04 4.69 6.61
CA LYS A 105 13.60 4.47 6.33
C LYS A 105 13.45 3.16 5.58
N MET A 106 12.52 2.30 5.98
CA MET A 106 12.33 0.99 5.35
C MET A 106 12.10 1.17 3.85
N THR A 107 12.91 0.50 3.03
CA THR A 107 12.80 0.57 1.58
C THR A 107 12.46 -0.80 0.99
N ALA A 108 11.46 -0.82 0.12
CA ALA A 108 11.19 -1.93 -0.78
C ALA A 108 12.19 -1.89 -1.96
N CYS A 109 13.06 -2.91 -2.03
CA CYS A 109 14.10 -3.07 -3.05
C CYS A 109 15.07 -1.88 -3.17
N SER A 110 15.22 -1.08 -2.10
CA SER A 110 16.03 0.15 -2.09
C SER A 110 15.57 1.23 -3.10
N ILE A 111 14.40 1.05 -3.72
CA ILE A 111 13.85 1.94 -4.75
C ILE A 111 12.65 2.71 -4.19
N PHE A 112 11.81 2.04 -3.41
CA PHE A 112 10.59 2.64 -2.87
C PHE A 112 10.67 2.72 -1.36
N THR A 113 10.54 3.92 -0.81
CA THR A 113 10.36 4.08 0.64
C THR A 113 8.98 3.57 1.02
N VAL A 114 8.89 2.78 2.09
CA VAL A 114 7.61 2.32 2.63
C VAL A 114 7.08 3.43 3.54
N ASP A 115 6.33 4.35 2.95
CA ASP A 115 5.68 5.49 3.58
C ASP A 115 4.30 5.74 2.94
N ALA A 116 3.61 6.80 3.37
CA ALA A 116 2.28 7.14 2.87
C ALA A 116 2.23 7.33 1.34
N ASP A 117 3.33 7.76 0.72
CA ASP A 117 3.41 7.95 -0.73
C ASP A 117 3.34 6.62 -1.48
N LEU A 118 3.94 5.56 -0.92
CA LEU A 118 3.83 4.20 -1.48
C LEU A 118 2.38 3.70 -1.47
N ALA A 119 1.66 3.89 -0.36
CA ALA A 119 0.26 3.48 -0.28
C ALA A 119 -0.63 4.27 -1.25
N HIS A 120 -0.39 5.57 -1.36
CA HIS A 120 -1.11 6.43 -2.30
C HIS A 120 -0.83 6.03 -3.75
N GLY A 121 0.45 5.89 -4.13
CA GLY A 121 0.85 5.47 -5.47
C GLY A 121 0.32 4.09 -5.85
N PHE A 122 0.34 3.13 -4.92
CA PHE A 122 -0.25 1.81 -5.13
C PHE A 122 -1.75 1.90 -5.42
N THR A 123 -2.49 2.66 -4.61
CA THR A 123 -3.94 2.80 -4.77
C THR A 123 -4.30 3.52 -6.07
N SER A 124 -3.54 4.56 -6.45
CA SER A 124 -3.73 5.26 -7.73
C SER A 124 -3.54 4.31 -8.90
N LEU A 125 -2.43 3.55 -8.91
CA LEU A 125 -2.12 2.60 -9.97
C LEU A 125 -3.22 1.52 -10.08
N GLU A 126 -3.70 1.00 -8.96
CA GLU A 126 -4.76 -0.01 -8.96
C GLU A 126 -6.06 0.54 -9.56
N VAL A 127 -6.49 1.75 -9.17
CA VAL A 127 -7.67 2.40 -9.72
C VAL A 127 -7.53 2.68 -11.21
N GLU A 128 -6.38 3.20 -11.65
CA GLU A 128 -6.09 3.47 -13.06
C GLU A 128 -6.23 2.22 -13.92
N TYR A 129 -5.62 1.10 -13.49
CA TYR A 129 -5.73 -0.17 -14.21
C TYR A 129 -7.15 -0.72 -14.20
N ILE A 130 -7.87 -0.63 -13.08
CA ILE A 130 -9.28 -1.03 -13.01
C ILE A 130 -10.11 -0.23 -14.02
N ILE A 131 -9.94 1.09 -14.08
CA ILE A 131 -10.63 1.95 -15.06
C ILE A 131 -10.35 1.49 -16.49
N VAL A 132 -9.09 1.22 -16.82
CA VAL A 132 -8.69 0.72 -18.15
C VAL A 132 -9.38 -0.61 -18.48
N LEU A 133 -9.41 -1.56 -17.53
CA LEU A 133 -10.11 -2.84 -17.72
C LEU A 133 -11.63 -2.63 -17.96
N LEU A 134 -12.26 -1.73 -17.20
CA LEU A 134 -13.67 -1.37 -17.42
C LEU A 134 -13.89 -0.73 -18.80
N GLN A 135 -13.01 0.17 -19.24
CA GLN A 135 -13.10 0.79 -20.57
C GLN A 135 -13.03 -0.25 -21.69
N PHE A 136 -12.12 -1.22 -21.58
CA PHE A 136 -12.06 -2.33 -22.53
C PHE A 136 -13.35 -3.17 -22.51
N ALA A 137 -13.89 -3.46 -21.32
CA ALA A 137 -15.13 -4.21 -21.18
C ALA A 137 -16.33 -3.51 -21.84
N PHE A 138 -16.51 -2.21 -21.58
CA PHE A 138 -17.61 -1.43 -22.19
C PHE A 138 -17.45 -1.28 -23.69
N THR A 139 -16.22 -1.13 -24.18
CA THR A 139 -15.95 -1.04 -25.63
C THR A 139 -16.31 -2.34 -26.34
N ARG A 140 -15.96 -3.50 -25.77
CA ARG A 140 -16.36 -4.81 -26.31
C ARG A 140 -17.88 -4.99 -26.33
N LEU A 141 -18.55 -4.64 -25.23
CA LEU A 141 -20.02 -4.75 -25.13
C LEU A 141 -20.74 -3.91 -26.20
N LYS A 142 -20.24 -2.70 -26.48
CA LYS A 142 -20.81 -1.82 -27.52
C LYS A 142 -20.67 -2.42 -28.93
N TYR A 143 -19.60 -3.18 -29.19
CA TYR A 143 -19.39 -3.85 -30.47
C TYR A 143 -20.36 -5.04 -30.67
N GLU A 144 -20.67 -5.78 -29.60
CA GLU A 144 -21.60 -6.92 -29.66
C GLU A 144 -23.07 -6.52 -29.83
N VAL A 145 -23.49 -5.37 -29.29
CA VAL A 145 -24.89 -4.88 -29.40
C VAL A 145 -25.16 -4.12 -30.73
N GLY A 146 -24.10 -3.69 -31.42
CA GLY A 146 -24.19 -2.94 -32.68
C GLY A 146 -24.21 -3.78 -33.96
N ASN A 147 -24.05 -5.11 -33.85
CA ASN A 147 -24.21 -6.11 -34.91
C ASN A 147 -25.49 -6.93 -34.69
#